data_AF-A0A397EXM9-F1
#
_entry.id   AF-A0A397EXM9-F1
#
_cell.length_a   1.000
_cell.length_b   1.000
_cell.length_c   1.000
_cell.angle_alpha   90.00
_cell.angle_beta   90.00
_cell.angle_gamma   90.00
#
_symmetry.space_group_name_H-M   'P 1'
#
loop_
_entity.id
_entity.type
_entity.pdbx_description
1 polymer ?
#
loop_
_entity_poly.entity_id
_entity_poly.type
_entity_poly.pdbx_seq_one_letter_code
_entity_poly.pdbx_strand_id
1 'polypeptide(L)'
;MLLGDKIEQVIVAHDATVDADHRCPICLDTLRAPKITRCGHAYCWHCILTYLSLTENYWRRCPMCFDAVKKHDLRSVLIDRHRTIPSVGSSATFRYVHRGRGSWFPHLPAPQAAPSSTKNHHPQQKGGIPSVHGANAVFSRILESTPSYLESMIQSETEDLDALAAEAQSSGDDHALPVIQEALAYCEKRLAKLRGPSTAPDEPAPTTTAKATKKTSSPSEHEEEEAPYSFYQLDNGHAAILHPLCLRALTREFGSTHSFPHTITATVLEIEHMVVTDDVRRRFRYMAHLPSHCD
;
A
#
# COMPACT_ATOMS: atom_id res chain seq x y z
N MET A 1 -13.94 6.46 13.60
CA MET A 1 -13.45 7.32 12.50
C MET A 1 -12.92 6.36 11.43
N LEU A 2 -13.58 6.28 10.27
CA LEU A 2 -13.28 5.26 9.26
C LEU A 2 -11.88 5.51 8.67
N LEU A 3 -11.09 4.46 8.49
CA LEU A 3 -9.70 4.54 8.01
C LEU A 3 -9.54 5.32 6.69
N GLY A 4 -10.60 5.42 5.89
CA GLY A 4 -10.61 6.02 4.55
C GLY A 4 -10.34 7.54 4.48
N ASP A 5 -10.59 8.28 5.56
CA ASP A 5 -10.37 9.74 5.55
C ASP A 5 -8.88 10.11 5.68
N LYS A 6 -8.03 9.15 6.04
CA LYS A 6 -6.57 9.33 6.19
C LYS A 6 -5.76 8.74 5.02
N ILE A 7 -6.43 8.17 4.02
CA ILE A 7 -5.76 7.62 2.84
C ILE A 7 -5.40 8.79 1.92
N GLU A 8 -4.12 8.94 1.58
CA GLU A 8 -3.63 9.94 0.64
C GLU A 8 -3.45 9.36 -0.78
N GLN A 9 -3.01 8.10 -0.89
CA GLN A 9 -2.76 7.40 -2.15
C GLN A 9 -3.22 5.94 -2.09
N VAL A 10 -3.69 5.42 -3.22
CA VAL A 10 -4.01 4.02 -3.43
C VAL A 10 -3.03 3.42 -4.41
N ILE A 11 -2.41 2.30 -4.04
CA ILE A 11 -1.49 1.57 -4.90
C ILE A 11 -2.30 0.53 -5.71
N VAL A 12 -2.24 0.62 -7.03
CA VAL A 12 -2.87 -0.32 -7.96
C VAL A 12 -1.77 -1.14 -8.62
N ALA A 13 -1.82 -2.46 -8.45
CA ALA A 13 -0.84 -3.35 -9.07
C ALA A 13 -1.02 -3.37 -10.59
N HIS A 14 0.10 -3.33 -11.32
CA HIS A 14 0.09 -3.60 -12.75
C HIS A 14 0.18 -5.11 -12.97
N ASP A 15 -0.85 -5.68 -13.61
CA ASP A 15 -0.74 -7.02 -14.16
C ASP A 15 0.01 -6.95 -15.50
N ALA A 16 1.18 -7.57 -15.59
CA ALA A 16 1.99 -7.62 -16.80
C ALA A 16 1.50 -8.66 -17.83
N THR A 17 0.59 -9.56 -17.43
CA THR A 17 0.07 -10.63 -18.29
C THR A 17 -1.10 -10.17 -19.16
N VAL A 18 -1.71 -9.05 -18.79
CA VAL A 18 -2.74 -8.37 -19.56
C VAL A 18 -2.16 -7.01 -19.94
N ASP A 19 -2.04 -6.72 -21.24
CA ASP A 19 -1.63 -5.41 -21.77
C ASP A 19 -2.71 -4.32 -21.52
N ALA A 20 -3.46 -4.47 -20.42
CA ALA A 20 -4.71 -3.83 -20.12
C ALA A 20 -4.56 -2.80 -19.00
N ASP A 21 -5.07 -1.62 -19.35
CA ASP A 21 -5.94 -0.79 -18.50
C ASP A 21 -5.32 0.06 -17.40
N HIS A 22 -4.13 0.61 -17.67
CA HIS A 22 -3.78 1.94 -17.12
C HIS A 22 -4.29 3.08 -18.01
N ARG A 23 -5.40 2.84 -18.72
CA ARG A 23 -6.04 3.80 -19.61
C ARG A 23 -7.21 4.44 -18.89
N CYS A 24 -7.39 5.74 -19.08
CA CYS A 24 -8.54 6.45 -18.57
C CYS A 24 -9.78 6.07 -19.39
N PRO A 25 -10.89 5.63 -18.77
CA PRO A 25 -12.12 5.31 -19.51
C PRO A 25 -12.82 6.51 -20.16
N ILE A 26 -12.39 7.74 -19.85
CA ILE A 26 -12.98 8.98 -20.39
C ILE A 26 -12.24 9.43 -21.65
N CYS A 27 -10.92 9.63 -21.59
CA CYS A 27 -10.14 10.05 -22.76
C CYS A 27 -9.55 8.88 -23.57
N LEU A 28 -9.60 7.66 -23.03
CA LEU A 28 -9.02 6.45 -23.62
C LEU A 28 -7.49 6.46 -23.77
N ASP A 29 -6.80 7.45 -23.20
CA ASP A 29 -5.33 7.51 -23.15
C ASP A 29 -4.78 6.99 -21.81
N THR A 30 -3.45 6.86 -21.72
CA THR A 30 -2.75 6.54 -20.48
C THR A 30 -3.14 7.50 -19.37
N LEU A 31 -3.39 6.96 -18.18
CA LEU A 31 -3.71 7.70 -16.97
C LEU A 31 -2.62 8.74 -16.62
N ARG A 32 -3.04 9.99 -16.39
CA ARG A 32 -2.19 11.11 -15.96
C ARG A 32 -2.75 11.76 -14.70
N ALA A 33 -1.88 11.97 -13.72
CA ALA A 33 -2.22 12.31 -12.34
C ALA A 33 -3.43 11.50 -11.82
N PRO A 34 -3.43 10.16 -11.96
CA PRO A 34 -4.66 9.37 -11.82
C PRO A 34 -5.33 9.52 -10.45
N LYS A 35 -6.66 9.60 -10.49
CA LYS A 35 -7.51 9.59 -9.31
C LYS A 35 -8.46 8.39 -9.32
N ILE A 36 -8.55 7.72 -8.18
CA ILE A 36 -9.48 6.61 -7.95
C ILE A 36 -10.69 7.08 -7.15
N THR A 37 -11.85 6.57 -7.53
CA THR A 37 -13.13 6.80 -6.86
C THR A 37 -13.36 5.77 -5.74
N ARG A 38 -14.35 5.99 -4.86
CA ARG A 38 -14.70 5.01 -3.81
C ARG A 38 -15.14 3.64 -4.35
N CYS A 39 -15.68 3.60 -5.57
CA CYS A 39 -16.05 2.35 -6.22
C CYS A 39 -14.87 1.64 -6.92
N GLY A 40 -13.65 2.20 -6.85
CA GLY A 40 -12.43 1.57 -7.35
C GLY A 40 -12.06 1.90 -8.81
N HIS A 41 -12.90 2.65 -9.54
CA HIS A 41 -12.56 3.07 -10.90
C HIS A 41 -11.62 4.28 -10.90
N ALA A 42 -10.61 4.25 -11.77
CA ALA A 42 -9.58 5.28 -11.91
C ALA A 42 -9.72 6.07 -13.22
N TYR A 43 -9.37 7.36 -13.17
CA TYR A 43 -9.44 8.30 -14.29
C TYR A 43 -8.27 9.28 -14.23
N CYS A 44 -7.91 9.92 -15.35
CA CYS A 44 -7.09 11.12 -15.31
C CYS A 44 -7.79 12.18 -14.45
N TRP A 45 -7.03 12.96 -13.68
CA TRP A 45 -7.64 13.92 -12.77
C TRP A 45 -8.46 14.98 -13.52
N HIS A 46 -7.91 15.56 -14.59
CA HIS A 46 -8.63 16.53 -15.41
C HIS A 46 -9.93 15.94 -15.98
N CYS A 47 -9.90 14.71 -16.52
CA CYS A 47 -11.07 14.02 -17.06
C CYS A 47 -12.21 13.89 -16.05
N ILE A 48 -11.91 13.41 -14.83
CA ILE A 48 -12.96 13.24 -13.81
C ILE A 48 -13.44 14.58 -13.26
N LEU A 49 -12.59 15.61 -13.18
CA LEU A 49 -13.03 16.96 -12.80
C LEU A 49 -13.96 17.58 -13.85
N THR A 50 -13.61 17.52 -15.14
CA THR A 50 -14.50 17.93 -16.23
C THR A 50 -15.83 17.21 -16.14
N TYR A 51 -15.80 15.88 -15.98
CA TYR A 51 -17.03 15.10 -15.88
C TYR A 51 -17.92 15.54 -14.71
N LEU A 52 -17.33 15.86 -13.56
CA LEU A 52 -18.03 16.33 -12.37
C LEU A 52 -18.58 17.76 -12.54
N SER A 53 -17.89 18.64 -13.27
CA SER A 53 -18.30 20.04 -13.49
C SER A 53 -19.47 20.20 -14.47
N LEU A 54 -19.80 19.17 -15.24
CA LEU A 54 -20.95 19.17 -16.17
C LEU A 54 -22.33 19.24 -15.47
N THR A 55 -22.41 19.21 -14.14
CA THR A 55 -23.63 19.51 -13.36
C THR A 55 -23.32 20.36 -12.15
N GLU A 56 -24.31 21.11 -11.68
CA GLU A 56 -24.27 21.83 -10.39
C GLU A 56 -24.36 20.90 -9.17
N ASN A 57 -24.71 19.63 -9.35
CA ASN A 57 -24.74 18.66 -8.26
C ASN A 57 -23.33 18.39 -7.72
N TYR A 58 -23.20 18.32 -6.39
CA TYR A 58 -21.93 18.00 -5.72
C TYR A 58 -21.44 16.55 -5.94
N TRP A 59 -22.19 15.74 -6.70
CA TRP A 59 -21.90 14.35 -7.02
C TRP A 59 -22.45 13.98 -8.41
N ARG A 60 -21.87 12.96 -9.04
CA ARG A 60 -22.39 12.33 -10.26
C ARG A 60 -22.21 10.81 -10.22
N ARG A 61 -22.80 10.10 -11.18
CA ARG A 61 -22.63 8.65 -11.31
C ARG A 61 -21.27 8.32 -11.93
N CYS A 62 -20.61 7.29 -11.44
CA CYS A 62 -19.39 6.76 -12.04
C CYS A 62 -19.67 6.34 -13.50
N PRO A 63 -18.87 6.78 -14.49
CA PRO A 63 -19.03 6.34 -15.88
C PRO A 63 -18.96 4.82 -16.11
N MET A 64 -18.37 4.06 -15.17
CA MET A 64 -18.16 2.61 -15.32
C MET A 64 -19.21 1.76 -14.59
N CYS A 65 -19.54 2.09 -13.34
CA CYS A 65 -20.46 1.28 -12.52
C CYS A 65 -21.67 2.04 -11.98
N PHE A 66 -21.82 3.31 -12.30
CA PHE A 66 -22.93 4.18 -11.88
C PHE A 66 -23.02 4.52 -10.39
N ASP A 67 -22.07 4.08 -9.56
CA ASP A 67 -21.97 4.50 -8.15
C ASP A 67 -21.74 6.00 -7.99
N ALA A 68 -22.11 6.55 -6.83
CA ALA A 68 -21.93 7.98 -6.57
C ALA A 68 -20.43 8.36 -6.43
N VAL A 69 -20.01 9.34 -7.23
CA VAL A 69 -18.67 9.94 -7.22
C VAL A 69 -18.76 11.38 -6.74
N LYS A 70 -17.91 11.75 -5.78
CA LYS A 70 -17.77 13.10 -5.24
C LYS A 70 -16.33 13.56 -5.34
N LYS A 71 -16.12 14.87 -5.54
CA LYS A 71 -14.77 15.44 -5.70
C LYS A 71 -13.85 15.18 -4.49
N HIS A 72 -14.36 15.28 -3.26
CA HIS A 72 -13.58 15.05 -2.04
C HIS A 72 -13.27 13.56 -1.75
N ASP A 73 -13.91 12.65 -2.48
CA ASP A 73 -13.71 11.20 -2.35
C ASP A 73 -12.61 10.67 -3.25
N LEU A 74 -12.10 11.49 -4.16
CA LEU A 74 -11.01 11.15 -5.05
C LEU A 74 -9.70 10.95 -4.26
N ARG A 75 -8.96 9.90 -4.58
CA ARG A 75 -7.63 9.62 -4.02
C ARG A 75 -6.60 9.47 -5.12
N SER A 76 -5.37 9.90 -4.84
CA SER A 76 -4.23 9.74 -5.74
C SER A 76 -3.96 8.26 -5.99
N VAL A 77 -3.49 7.92 -7.19
CA VAL A 77 -3.15 6.53 -7.55
C VAL A 77 -1.67 6.42 -7.85
N LEU A 78 -1.04 5.37 -7.32
CA LEU A 78 0.27 4.90 -7.77
C LEU A 78 0.07 3.59 -8.52
N ILE A 79 0.51 3.54 -9.77
CA ILE A 79 0.54 2.29 -10.54
C ILE A 79 1.85 1.57 -10.20
N ASP A 80 1.76 0.48 -9.44
CA ASP A 80 2.93 -0.32 -9.05
C ASP A 80 3.30 -1.30 -10.17
N ARG A 81 4.41 -1.00 -10.84
CA ARG A 81 4.98 -1.84 -11.92
C ARG A 81 6.07 -2.78 -11.44
N HIS A 82 6.41 -2.75 -10.15
CA HIS A 82 7.52 -3.53 -9.58
C HIS A 82 7.07 -4.87 -9.02
N ARG A 83 5.84 -4.96 -8.51
CA ARG A 83 5.26 -6.21 -7.98
C ARG A 83 4.75 -7.12 -9.10
N THR A 84 5.65 -7.74 -9.83
CA THR A 84 5.34 -8.71 -10.89
C THR A 84 5.50 -10.16 -10.43
N ILE A 85 4.80 -11.08 -11.09
CA ILE A 85 4.95 -12.52 -10.86
C ILE A 85 6.01 -13.04 -11.84
N PRO A 86 7.00 -13.83 -11.39
CA PRO A 86 8.00 -14.43 -12.28
C PRO A 86 7.36 -15.50 -13.17
N SER A 87 7.95 -15.78 -14.33
CA SER A 87 7.49 -16.84 -15.23
C SER A 87 8.12 -18.19 -14.90
N VAL A 88 7.44 -19.30 -15.21
CA VAL A 88 8.04 -20.63 -15.17
C VAL A 88 9.29 -20.67 -16.06
N GLY A 89 10.37 -21.22 -15.55
CA GLY A 89 11.69 -21.27 -16.17
C GLY A 89 12.57 -20.05 -15.92
N SER A 90 12.03 -18.95 -15.38
CA SER A 90 12.82 -17.77 -15.00
C SER A 90 13.43 -17.91 -13.60
N SER A 91 14.46 -17.10 -13.30
CA SER A 91 15.00 -16.98 -11.95
C SER A 91 14.14 -16.05 -11.10
N ALA A 92 13.82 -16.46 -9.87
CA ALA A 92 13.08 -15.65 -8.90
C ALA A 92 13.82 -15.60 -7.56
N THR A 93 13.75 -14.45 -6.90
CA THR A 93 14.36 -14.22 -5.59
C THR A 93 13.28 -14.11 -4.52
N PHE A 94 13.44 -14.88 -3.46
CA PHE A 94 12.57 -14.90 -2.29
C PHE A 94 13.32 -14.41 -1.06
N ARG A 95 12.63 -13.66 -0.20
CA ARG A 95 13.11 -13.16 1.09
C ARG A 95 12.42 -13.89 2.22
N TYR A 96 13.21 -14.31 3.19
CA TYR A 96 12.68 -14.87 4.43
C TYR A 96 12.07 -13.75 5.27
N VAL A 97 10.80 -13.89 5.63
CA VAL A 97 10.03 -12.89 6.37
C VAL A 97 9.31 -13.52 7.55
N HIS A 98 9.09 -12.71 8.59
CA HIS A 98 8.31 -13.07 9.76
C HIS A 98 7.01 -12.25 9.82
N ARG A 99 6.00 -12.82 10.46
CA ARG A 99 4.78 -12.10 10.81
C ARG A 99 4.35 -12.51 12.22
N GLY A 100 4.24 -11.52 13.11
CA GLY A 100 3.68 -11.73 14.44
C GLY A 100 2.24 -12.24 14.38
N ARG A 101 1.80 -12.93 15.43
CA ARG A 101 0.40 -13.38 15.53
C ARG A 101 -0.51 -12.17 15.74
N GLY A 102 -1.64 -12.15 15.02
CA GLY A 102 -2.53 -10.98 14.97
C GLY A 102 -1.98 -9.78 14.19
N SER A 103 -0.71 -9.79 13.77
CA SER A 103 -0.15 -8.74 12.91
C SER A 103 -0.55 -8.93 11.46
N TRP A 104 -0.78 -7.82 10.77
CA TRP A 104 -1.05 -7.76 9.34
C TRP A 104 0.23 -7.59 8.52
N PHE A 105 1.36 -7.26 9.16
CA PHE A 105 2.54 -6.75 8.48
C PHE A 105 3.69 -7.75 8.54
N PRO A 106 4.05 -8.39 7.41
CA PRO A 106 5.29 -9.11 7.28
C PRO A 106 6.49 -8.17 7.46
N HIS A 107 7.56 -8.67 8.07
CA HIS A 107 8.78 -7.93 8.28
C HIS A 107 10.00 -8.83 8.09
N LEU A 108 11.11 -8.21 7.69
CA LEU A 108 12.39 -8.90 7.67
C LEU A 108 12.79 -9.30 9.10
N PRO A 109 13.49 -10.43 9.28
CA PRO A 109 14.13 -10.77 10.55
C PRO A 109 15.02 -9.62 11.00
N ALA A 110 15.03 -9.35 12.31
CA ALA A 110 15.96 -8.39 12.87
C ALA A 110 17.40 -8.80 12.48
N PRO A 111 18.25 -7.86 12.06
CA PRO A 111 19.67 -8.16 11.91
C PRO A 111 20.15 -8.76 13.22
N GLN A 112 20.82 -9.92 13.17
CA GLN A 112 21.49 -10.45 14.36
C GLN A 112 22.48 -9.40 14.83
N ALA A 113 22.16 -8.68 15.90
CA ALA A 113 23.01 -7.63 16.41
C ALA A 113 24.34 -8.25 16.85
N ALA A 114 25.44 -7.77 16.29
CA ALA A 114 26.72 -7.85 16.99
C ALA A 114 26.55 -7.21 18.38
N PRO A 115 27.24 -7.69 19.42
CA PRO A 115 27.06 -7.17 20.77
C PRO A 115 27.64 -5.77 20.84
N SER A 116 26.80 -4.73 20.70
CA SER A 116 27.20 -3.38 21.07
C SER A 116 26.05 -2.61 21.74
N SER A 117 26.36 -2.26 22.98
CA SER A 117 25.66 -1.33 23.84
C SER A 117 25.54 0.05 23.19
N THR A 118 24.33 0.43 22.75
CA THR A 118 23.83 1.80 22.94
C THR A 118 22.31 1.76 23.08
N LYS A 119 21.83 2.05 24.30
CA LYS A 119 20.41 2.28 24.58
C LYS A 119 20.04 3.64 23.97
N ASN A 120 19.66 3.70 22.69
CA ASN A 120 18.92 4.82 22.10
C ASN A 120 18.35 4.51 20.70
N HIS A 121 17.95 3.25 20.44
CA HIS A 121 17.04 3.00 19.33
C HIS A 121 15.60 3.03 19.84
N HIS A 122 14.80 3.95 19.30
CA HIS A 122 13.35 3.85 19.39
C HIS A 122 12.95 2.44 18.98
N PRO A 123 12.28 1.66 19.85
CA PRO A 123 11.90 0.30 19.53
C PRO A 123 10.98 0.37 18.32
N GLN A 124 11.35 -0.35 17.26
CA GLN A 124 10.47 -0.62 16.13
C GLN A 124 9.18 -1.20 16.73
N GLN A 125 8.13 -0.38 16.79
CA GLN A 125 6.92 -0.71 17.53
C GLN A 125 6.38 -2.03 17.00
N LYS A 126 6.34 -3.04 17.87
CA LYS A 126 5.60 -4.28 17.61
C LYS A 126 4.18 -3.89 17.18
N GLY A 127 3.85 -4.07 15.91
CA GLY A 127 2.50 -3.91 15.37
C GLY A 127 2.15 -2.57 14.70
N GLY A 128 3.10 -1.64 14.51
CA GLY A 128 2.85 -0.40 13.76
C GLY A 128 2.72 -0.62 12.24
N ILE A 129 2.01 0.30 11.55
CA ILE A 129 1.96 0.34 10.07
C ILE A 129 3.39 0.64 9.56
N PRO A 130 3.93 -0.13 8.59
CA PRO A 130 5.26 0.15 8.05
C PRO A 130 5.32 1.49 7.32
N SER A 131 6.38 2.27 7.55
CA SER A 131 6.64 3.49 6.78
C SER A 131 6.92 3.17 5.32
N VAL A 132 6.49 4.04 4.39
CA VAL A 132 6.78 3.97 2.94
C VAL A 132 8.27 3.87 2.60
N HIS A 133 9.16 4.40 3.45
CA HIS A 133 10.62 4.32 3.25
C HIS A 133 11.28 3.24 4.12
N GLY A 134 10.49 2.47 4.88
CA GLY A 134 11.01 1.41 5.75
C GLY A 134 11.40 0.16 4.96
N ALA A 135 12.34 -0.61 5.50
CA ALA A 135 12.79 -1.87 4.89
C ALA A 135 11.68 -2.94 4.72
N ASN A 136 10.57 -2.79 5.46
CA ASN A 136 9.41 -3.70 5.38
C ASN A 136 8.31 -3.18 4.45
N ALA A 137 8.45 -1.99 3.86
CA ALA A 137 7.42 -1.36 3.04
C ALA A 137 6.99 -2.26 1.86
N VAL A 138 7.97 -2.90 1.23
CA VAL A 138 7.77 -3.77 0.06
C VAL A 138 6.82 -4.94 0.35
N PHE A 139 6.82 -5.47 1.57
CA PHE A 139 5.96 -6.61 1.96
C PHE A 139 4.59 -6.20 2.49
N SER A 140 4.33 -4.90 2.65
CA SER A 140 3.04 -4.39 3.13
C SER A 140 2.20 -3.83 1.98
N ARG A 141 0.88 -3.90 2.16
CA ARG A 141 -0.12 -3.23 1.29
C ARG A 141 -0.70 -1.97 1.94
N ILE A 142 -0.41 -1.72 3.21
CA ILE A 142 -0.81 -0.52 3.94
C ILE A 142 0.46 0.12 4.47
N LEU A 143 0.68 1.38 4.15
CA LEU A 143 1.91 2.10 4.46
C LEU A 143 1.60 3.42 5.15
N GLU A 144 2.48 3.80 6.06
CA GLU A 144 2.49 5.13 6.66
C GLU A 144 3.34 6.06 5.80
N SER A 145 2.71 7.11 5.29
CA SER A 145 3.39 8.13 4.47
C SER A 145 4.32 9.00 5.30
N THR A 146 5.39 9.48 4.70
CA THR A 146 6.23 10.57 5.24
C THR A 146 5.90 11.89 4.53
N PRO A 147 6.23 13.05 5.12
CA PRO A 147 6.10 14.34 4.44
C PRO A 147 6.82 14.38 3.08
N SER A 148 8.03 13.81 3.01
CA SER A 148 8.81 13.72 1.77
C SER A 148 8.12 12.91 0.68
N TYR A 149 7.47 11.80 1.06
CA TYR A 149 6.72 10.96 0.13
C TYR A 149 5.48 11.67 -0.42
N LEU A 150 4.74 12.36 0.46
CA LEU A 150 3.57 13.14 0.04
C LEU A 150 3.98 14.29 -0.88
N GLU A 151 5.11 14.94 -0.61
CA GLU A 151 5.67 15.96 -1.48
C GLU A 151 6.04 15.40 -2.86
N SER A 152 6.75 14.27 -2.94
CA SER A 152 7.09 13.64 -4.23
C SER A 152 5.84 13.21 -5.01
N MET A 153 4.80 12.73 -4.32
CA MET A 153 3.54 12.38 -4.94
C MET A 153 2.86 13.61 -5.55
N ILE A 154 2.78 14.72 -4.80
CA ILE A 154 2.17 15.97 -5.30
C ILE A 154 2.99 16.54 -6.46
N GLN A 155 4.31 16.50 -6.39
CA GLN A 155 5.19 16.96 -7.48
C GLN A 155 4.94 16.18 -8.77
N SER A 156 4.87 14.86 -8.71
CA SER A 156 4.56 14.03 -9.87
C SER A 156 3.17 14.35 -10.45
N GLU A 157 2.17 14.62 -9.61
CA GLU A 157 0.84 15.05 -10.09
C GLU A 157 0.89 16.42 -10.78
N THR A 158 1.65 17.36 -10.23
CA THR A 158 1.84 18.70 -10.81
C THR A 158 2.53 18.60 -12.17
N GLU A 159 3.59 17.80 -12.31
CA GLU A 159 4.29 17.59 -13.58
C GLU A 159 3.35 17.04 -14.66
N ASP A 160 2.53 16.04 -14.33
CA ASP A 160 1.52 15.49 -15.24
C ASP A 160 0.50 16.55 -15.68
N LEU A 161 0.04 17.40 -14.75
CA LEU A 161 -0.93 18.46 -15.00
C LEU A 161 -0.34 19.63 -15.80
N ASP A 162 0.91 20.03 -15.55
CA ASP A 162 1.60 21.08 -16.30
C ASP A 162 1.78 20.65 -17.76
N ALA A 163 2.16 19.39 -17.99
CA ALA A 163 2.22 18.86 -19.34
C ALA A 163 0.84 18.84 -20.02
N LEU A 164 -0.25 18.55 -19.28
CA LEU A 164 -1.63 18.59 -19.83
C LEU A 164 -2.00 20.03 -20.22
N ALA A 165 -1.63 21.00 -19.39
CA ALA A 165 -1.88 22.41 -19.66
C ALA A 165 -1.12 22.88 -20.91
N ALA A 166 0.14 22.49 -21.06
CA ALA A 166 0.95 22.81 -22.24
C ALA A 166 0.38 22.19 -23.52
N GLU A 167 -0.07 20.94 -23.47
CA GLU A 167 -0.72 20.27 -24.60
C GLU A 167 -2.04 20.96 -24.99
N ALA A 168 -2.90 21.29 -24.02
CA ALA A 168 -4.16 21.98 -24.26
C ALA A 168 -3.95 23.38 -24.87
N GLN A 169 -2.94 24.12 -24.42
CA GLN A 169 -2.55 25.41 -25.02
C GLN A 169 -2.06 25.26 -26.46
N SER A 170 -1.26 24.21 -26.73
CA SER A 170 -0.72 23.98 -28.07
C SER A 170 -1.79 23.51 -29.06
N SER A 171 -2.80 22.77 -28.60
CA SER A 171 -3.89 22.26 -29.44
C SER A 171 -5.05 23.26 -29.61
N GLY A 172 -5.10 24.30 -28.77
CA GLY A 172 -6.22 25.24 -28.70
C GLY A 172 -7.46 24.67 -27.99
N ASP A 173 -7.28 23.66 -27.13
CA ASP A 173 -8.35 23.12 -26.29
C ASP A 173 -8.57 23.99 -25.04
N ASP A 174 -9.15 25.17 -25.27
CA ASP A 174 -9.45 26.14 -24.21
C ASP A 174 -10.44 25.60 -23.16
N HIS A 175 -11.20 24.56 -23.49
CA HIS A 175 -12.18 23.96 -22.59
C HIS A 175 -11.54 23.11 -21.48
N ALA A 176 -10.38 22.51 -21.73
CA ALA A 176 -9.68 21.69 -20.74
C ALA A 176 -8.91 22.54 -19.69
N LEU A 177 -8.46 23.74 -20.07
CA LEU A 177 -7.58 24.55 -19.22
C LEU A 177 -8.14 24.91 -17.83
N PRO A 178 -9.41 25.31 -17.66
CA PRO A 178 -9.93 25.70 -16.34
C PRO A 178 -9.87 24.57 -15.30
N VAL A 179 -10.18 23.34 -15.69
CA VAL A 179 -10.14 22.19 -14.76
C VAL A 179 -8.71 21.75 -14.45
N ILE A 180 -7.78 21.91 -15.39
CA ILE A 180 -6.36 21.61 -15.17
C ILE A 180 -5.77 22.64 -14.18
N GLN A 181 -6.07 23.93 -14.38
CA GLN A 181 -5.67 25.00 -13.47
C GLN A 181 -6.27 24.82 -12.06
N GLU A 182 -7.53 24.40 -11.97
CA GLU A 182 -8.16 24.06 -10.70
C GLU A 182 -7.42 22.92 -9.96
N ALA A 183 -6.99 21.89 -10.69
CA ALA A 183 -6.20 20.79 -10.14
C ALA A 183 -4.81 21.25 -9.68
N LEU A 184 -4.12 22.07 -10.47
CA LEU A 184 -2.82 22.67 -10.12
C LEU A 184 -2.92 23.50 -8.84
N ALA A 185 -3.90 24.40 -8.75
CA ALA A 185 -4.14 25.20 -7.54
C ALA A 185 -4.42 24.33 -6.30
N TYR A 186 -5.08 23.18 -6.48
CA TYR A 186 -5.27 22.22 -5.40
C TYR A 186 -3.95 21.55 -4.96
N CYS A 187 -3.07 21.19 -5.91
CA CYS A 187 -1.73 20.67 -5.61
C CYS A 187 -0.89 21.70 -4.84
N GLU A 188 -0.86 22.95 -5.29
CA GLU A 188 -0.14 24.04 -4.61
C GLU A 188 -0.61 24.21 -3.17
N LYS A 189 -1.94 24.22 -2.95
CA LYS A 189 -2.52 24.31 -1.61
C LYS A 189 -2.12 23.13 -0.73
N ARG A 190 -2.09 21.90 -1.27
CA ARG A 190 -1.63 20.71 -0.53
C ARG A 190 -0.16 20.81 -0.17
N LEU A 191 0.68 21.24 -1.11
CA LEU A 191 2.12 21.40 -0.89
C LEU A 191 2.41 22.49 0.15
N ALA A 192 1.70 23.62 0.09
CA ALA A 192 1.79 24.68 1.08
C ALA A 192 1.38 24.19 2.48
N LYS A 193 0.34 23.36 2.57
CA LYS A 193 -0.08 22.74 3.85
C LYS A 193 0.98 21.78 4.41
N LEU A 194 1.68 21.04 3.55
CA LEU A 194 2.75 20.12 3.97
C LEU A 194 4.01 20.86 4.42
N ARG A 195 4.38 21.95 3.74
CA ARG A 195 5.58 22.75 4.03
C ARG A 195 5.37 23.80 5.13
N GLY A 196 4.12 24.19 5.38
CA GLY A 196 3.79 25.17 6.42
C GLY A 196 4.19 24.66 7.80
N PRO A 197 4.56 25.55 8.74
CA PRO A 197 4.75 25.16 10.13
C PRO A 197 3.45 24.51 10.62
N SER A 198 3.56 23.37 11.30
CA SER A 198 2.45 22.71 11.96
C SER A 198 1.88 23.62 13.05
N THR A 199 1.05 24.60 12.68
CA THR A 199 0.28 25.42 13.60
C THR A 199 -0.98 24.68 13.99
N ALA A 200 -0.79 23.68 14.85
CA ALA A 200 -1.74 23.40 15.90
C ALA A 200 -1.00 23.61 17.22
N PRO A 201 -1.55 24.39 18.17
CA PRO A 201 -1.11 24.31 19.55
C PRO A 201 -1.31 22.88 20.04
N ASP A 202 -0.32 22.33 20.74
CA ASP A 202 -0.56 21.29 21.74
C ASP A 202 -1.49 21.89 22.80
N GLU A 203 -2.79 21.88 22.54
CA GLU A 203 -3.77 21.83 23.62
C GLU A 203 -3.86 20.36 24.04
N PRO A 204 -3.57 20.02 25.31
CA PRO A 204 -3.74 18.66 25.79
C PRO A 204 -5.22 18.31 25.64
N ALA A 205 -5.50 17.29 24.82
CA ALA A 205 -6.83 16.72 24.71
C ALA A 205 -7.36 16.42 26.13
N PRO A 206 -8.63 16.74 26.43
CA PRO A 206 -9.21 16.45 27.73
C PRO A 206 -9.12 14.96 27.97
N THR A 207 -8.45 14.59 29.06
CA THR A 207 -8.40 13.23 29.56
C THR A 207 -9.80 12.81 29.98
N THR A 208 -10.62 12.33 29.04
CA THR A 208 -11.85 11.62 29.38
C THR A 208 -11.44 10.27 29.91
N THR A 209 -11.46 10.18 31.23
CA THR A 209 -11.36 8.95 32.01
C THR A 209 -12.48 8.00 31.59
N ALA A 210 -12.19 7.12 30.62
CA ALA A 210 -12.95 5.90 30.46
C ALA A 210 -12.64 5.01 31.67
N LYS A 211 -13.60 4.91 32.60
CA LYS A 211 -13.59 3.97 33.72
C LYS A 211 -13.44 2.55 33.15
N ALA A 212 -12.21 2.05 33.15
CA ALA A 212 -11.94 0.63 33.07
C ALA A 212 -12.39 -0.01 34.39
N THR A 213 -13.50 -0.73 34.36
CA THR A 213 -13.88 -1.66 35.44
C THR A 213 -12.78 -2.71 35.59
N LYS A 214 -12.03 -2.57 36.67
CA LYS A 214 -10.99 -3.48 37.13
C LYS A 214 -11.63 -4.83 37.48
N LYS A 215 -11.59 -5.81 36.59
CA LYS A 215 -11.72 -7.22 36.98
C LYS A 215 -10.37 -7.66 37.52
N THR A 216 -10.32 -7.83 38.83
CA THR A 216 -9.27 -8.54 39.55
C THR A 216 -9.21 -9.99 39.09
N SER A 217 -8.11 -10.38 38.45
CA SER A 217 -7.57 -11.73 38.48
C SER A 217 -6.06 -11.63 38.70
N SER A 218 -5.59 -12.48 39.60
CA SER A 218 -4.26 -12.59 40.19
C SER A 218 -3.09 -12.71 39.19
N PRO A 219 -1.85 -12.45 39.64
CA PRO A 219 -0.66 -12.62 38.83
C PRO A 219 -0.25 -14.10 38.79
N SER A 220 -0.28 -14.72 37.61
CA SER A 220 0.39 -15.99 37.37
C SER A 220 0.67 -16.21 35.90
N GLU A 221 1.93 -16.60 35.66
CA GLU A 221 2.45 -17.42 34.56
C GLU A 221 2.94 -16.70 33.31
N HIS A 222 4.18 -17.05 32.96
CA HIS A 222 4.92 -16.64 31.78
C HIS A 222 4.08 -16.84 30.51
N GLU A 223 3.62 -15.75 29.89
CA GLU A 223 3.17 -15.80 28.50
C GLU A 223 4.41 -16.07 27.63
N GLU A 224 4.66 -17.34 27.31
CA GLU A 224 5.51 -17.69 26.18
C GLU A 224 4.92 -17.00 24.95
N GLU A 225 5.56 -15.91 24.49
CA GLU A 225 5.20 -15.26 23.23
C GLU A 225 5.23 -16.32 22.13
N GLU A 226 4.04 -16.78 21.69
CA GLU A 226 3.94 -17.79 20.64
C GLU A 226 4.78 -17.35 19.43
N ALA A 227 5.64 -18.25 18.96
CA ALA A 227 6.58 -17.95 17.88
C ALA A 227 5.88 -17.34 16.65
N PRO A 228 6.51 -16.35 15.99
CA PRO A 228 5.96 -15.72 14.79
C PRO A 228 5.85 -16.74 13.65
N TYR A 229 4.96 -16.45 12.70
CA TYR A 229 4.93 -17.20 11.46
C TYR A 229 6.10 -16.78 10.58
N SER A 230 6.77 -17.74 9.95
CA SER A 230 7.91 -17.48 9.07
C SER A 230 7.72 -18.18 7.73
N PHE A 231 8.02 -17.47 6.65
CA PHE A 231 7.84 -17.95 5.29
C PHE A 231 8.74 -17.18 4.33
N TYR A 232 8.80 -17.63 3.08
CA TYR A 232 9.54 -16.95 2.01
C TYR A 232 8.54 -16.29 1.07
N GLN A 233 8.66 -14.98 0.88
CA GLN A 233 7.86 -14.20 -0.06
C GLN A 233 8.77 -13.66 -1.17
N LEU A 234 8.24 -13.41 -2.37
CA LEU A 234 8.99 -12.71 -3.41
C LEU A 234 9.59 -11.40 -2.90
N ASP A 235 10.83 -11.13 -3.28
CA ASP A 235 11.60 -9.97 -2.84
C ASP A 235 11.02 -8.63 -3.30
N ASN A 236 10.36 -8.63 -4.46
CA ASN A 236 9.65 -7.48 -5.01
C ASN A 236 8.34 -7.16 -4.28
N GLY A 237 7.92 -7.97 -3.30
CA GLY A 237 6.73 -7.71 -2.49
C GLY A 237 5.41 -8.15 -3.09
N HIS A 238 5.42 -8.82 -4.25
CA HIS A 238 4.23 -9.52 -4.73
C HIS A 238 3.84 -10.65 -3.75
N ALA A 239 2.55 -10.96 -3.66
CA ALA A 239 2.02 -11.94 -2.71
C ALA A 239 2.23 -13.40 -3.15
N ALA A 240 3.37 -13.73 -3.77
CA ALA A 240 3.73 -15.12 -4.06
C ALA A 240 4.66 -15.66 -2.97
N ILE A 241 4.33 -16.84 -2.46
CA ILE A 241 4.99 -17.47 -1.32
C ILE A 241 5.60 -18.79 -1.76
N LEU A 242 6.80 -19.09 -1.25
CA LEU A 242 7.49 -20.33 -1.56
C LEU A 242 6.64 -21.54 -1.11
N HIS A 243 6.49 -22.51 -2.02
CA HIS A 243 5.63 -23.67 -1.81
C HIS A 243 6.02 -24.49 -0.55
N PRO A 244 5.05 -25.05 0.22
CA PRO A 244 5.34 -25.80 1.44
C PRO A 244 6.31 -26.98 1.28
N LEU A 245 6.35 -27.61 0.10
CA LEU A 245 7.32 -28.67 -0.21
C LEU A 245 8.77 -28.14 -0.16
N CYS A 246 9.01 -26.96 -0.72
CA CYS A 246 10.32 -26.30 -0.69
C CYS A 246 10.71 -25.92 0.74
N LEU A 247 9.75 -25.44 1.55
CA LEU A 247 10.00 -25.14 2.97
C LEU A 247 10.39 -26.40 3.77
N ARG A 248 9.77 -27.55 3.48
CA ARG A 248 10.16 -28.84 4.08
C ARG A 248 11.55 -29.28 3.64
N ALA A 249 11.92 -29.07 2.38
CA ALA A 249 13.27 -29.36 1.89
C ALA A 249 14.32 -28.49 2.60
N LEU A 250 14.06 -27.18 2.75
CA LEU A 250 14.92 -26.27 3.51
C LEU A 250 15.04 -26.68 4.98
N THR A 251 13.94 -27.13 5.60
CA THR A 251 13.96 -27.63 6.99
C THR A 251 14.86 -28.85 7.13
N ARG A 252 14.85 -29.76 6.15
CA ARG A 252 15.72 -30.95 6.14
C ARG A 252 17.20 -30.57 5.97
N GLU A 253 17.49 -29.58 5.13
CA GLU A 253 18.85 -29.15 4.82
C GLU A 253 19.48 -28.33 5.95
N PHE A 254 18.76 -27.31 6.45
CA PHE A 254 19.27 -26.37 7.45
C PHE A 254 18.90 -26.73 8.89
N GLY A 255 18.12 -27.79 9.08
CA GLY A 255 17.67 -28.32 10.38
C GLY A 255 16.56 -27.51 11.06
N SER A 256 16.70 -26.17 11.08
CA SER A 256 15.81 -25.28 11.82
C SER A 256 15.55 -23.97 11.10
N THR A 257 14.43 -23.32 11.43
CA THR A 257 14.01 -22.05 10.82
C THR A 257 14.93 -20.87 11.11
N HIS A 258 15.73 -20.94 12.17
CA HIS A 258 16.71 -19.88 12.51
C HIS A 258 17.98 -19.94 11.65
N SER A 259 18.26 -21.10 11.04
CA SER A 259 19.39 -21.32 10.15
C SER A 259 19.04 -21.10 8.67
N PHE A 260 17.80 -20.70 8.39
CA PHE A 260 17.34 -20.49 7.02
C PHE A 260 18.04 -19.28 6.39
N PRO A 261 18.45 -19.39 5.11
CA PRO A 261 19.08 -18.28 4.42
C PRO A 261 18.10 -17.12 4.26
N HIS A 262 18.51 -15.89 4.55
CA HIS A 262 17.62 -14.72 4.44
C HIS A 262 17.12 -14.45 3.01
N THR A 263 17.85 -14.93 2.00
CA THR A 263 17.49 -14.82 0.59
C THR A 263 17.71 -16.16 -0.09
N ILE A 264 16.79 -16.56 -0.97
CA ILE A 264 16.96 -17.69 -1.87
C ILE A 264 16.67 -17.21 -3.28
N THR A 265 17.54 -17.54 -4.22
CA THR A 265 17.32 -17.32 -5.65
C THR A 265 17.34 -18.67 -6.35
N ALA A 266 16.29 -18.96 -7.12
CA ALA A 266 16.15 -20.24 -7.81
C ALA A 266 15.31 -20.11 -9.09
N THR A 267 15.45 -21.07 -9.98
CA THR A 267 14.60 -21.19 -11.17
C THR A 267 13.19 -21.63 -10.78
N VAL A 268 12.16 -20.94 -11.26
CA VAL A 268 10.76 -21.27 -11.05
C VAL A 268 10.40 -22.50 -11.87
N LEU A 269 10.03 -23.60 -11.19
CA LEU A 269 9.62 -24.83 -11.86
C LEU A 269 8.11 -24.88 -12.11
N GLU A 270 7.33 -24.34 -11.18
CA GLU A 270 5.88 -24.39 -11.18
C GLU A 270 5.33 -23.19 -10.39
N ILE A 271 4.18 -22.69 -10.79
CA ILE A 271 3.44 -21.63 -10.10
C ILE A 271 2.04 -22.17 -9.84
N GLU A 272 1.66 -22.26 -8.56
CA GLU A 272 0.33 -22.66 -8.13
C GLU A 272 -0.47 -21.41 -7.76
N HIS A 273 -1.60 -21.21 -8.45
CA HIS A 273 -2.54 -20.14 -8.15
C HIS A 273 -3.49 -20.56 -7.02
N MET A 274 -3.70 -19.68 -6.04
CA MET A 274 -4.53 -20.00 -4.89
C MET A 274 -5.30 -18.76 -4.43
N VAL A 275 -6.61 -18.81 -4.65
CA VAL A 275 -7.52 -17.80 -4.12
C VAL A 275 -7.60 -17.91 -2.60
N VAL A 276 -7.32 -16.81 -1.91
CA VAL A 276 -7.35 -16.73 -0.44
C VAL A 276 -8.79 -16.79 0.06
N THR A 277 -9.21 -17.98 0.52
CA THR A 277 -10.45 -18.21 1.26
C THR A 277 -10.20 -18.26 2.76
N ASP A 278 -11.26 -18.22 3.57
CA ASP A 278 -11.13 -18.37 5.02
C ASP A 278 -10.55 -19.74 5.41
N ASP A 279 -10.83 -20.80 4.63
CA ASP A 279 -10.22 -22.12 4.82
C ASP A 279 -8.72 -22.11 4.53
N VAL A 280 -8.30 -21.42 3.45
CA VAL A 280 -6.88 -21.22 3.12
C VAL A 280 -6.18 -20.46 4.26
N ARG A 281 -6.77 -19.37 4.77
CA ARG A 281 -6.20 -18.63 5.92
C ARG A 281 -6.12 -19.45 7.20
N ARG A 282 -7.06 -20.38 7.42
CA ARG A 282 -7.04 -21.31 8.56
C ARG A 282 -5.93 -22.36 8.43
N ARG A 283 -5.74 -22.93 7.23
CA ARG A 283 -4.70 -23.94 6.92
C ARG A 283 -3.31 -23.33 6.89
N PHE A 284 -3.15 -22.23 6.16
CA PHE A 284 -1.91 -21.50 5.98
C PHE A 284 -1.95 -20.21 6.79
N ARG A 285 -1.81 -20.33 8.11
CA ARG A 285 -1.92 -19.21 9.05
C ARG A 285 -1.01 -18.03 8.69
N TYR A 286 0.16 -18.27 8.11
CA TYR A 286 1.07 -17.21 7.65
C TYR A 286 0.46 -16.30 6.56
N MET A 287 -0.52 -16.79 5.80
CA MET A 287 -1.26 -16.04 4.77
C MET A 287 -2.48 -15.31 5.33
N ALA A 288 -2.83 -15.46 6.61
CA ALA A 288 -4.06 -14.90 7.18
C ALA A 288 -4.18 -13.35 7.12
N HIS A 289 -3.11 -12.66 6.74
CA HIS A 289 -3.06 -11.21 6.60
C HIS A 289 -3.47 -10.74 5.19
N LEU A 290 -3.48 -11.66 4.22
CA LEU A 290 -3.89 -11.37 2.86
C LEU A 290 -5.41 -11.16 2.81
N PRO A 291 -5.91 -10.19 2.02
CA PRO A 291 -7.35 -9.96 1.81
C PRO A 291 -8.09 -11.22 1.31
N SER A 292 -9.40 -11.27 1.52
CA SER A 292 -10.20 -12.39 1.03
C SER A 292 -10.36 -12.27 -0.47
N HIS A 293 -10.36 -13.39 -1.17
CA HIS A 293 -10.50 -13.47 -2.62
C HIS A 293 -9.37 -12.83 -3.43
N CYS A 294 -8.23 -12.49 -2.82
CA CYS A 294 -7.03 -12.23 -3.63
C CYS A 294 -6.44 -13.55 -4.13
N ASP A 295 -5.89 -13.53 -5.34
CA ASP A 295 -5.03 -14.58 -5.92
C ASP A 295 -3.55 -14.22 -5.73
#